data_AF-A0AAU4IPK4-F1
#
_entry.id   AF-A0AAU4IPK4-F1
#
_cell.length_a   1.000
_cell.length_b   1.000
_cell.length_c   1.000
_cell.angle_alpha   90.00
_cell.angle_beta   90.00
_cell.angle_gamma   90.00
#
_symmetry.space_group_name_H-M   'P 1'
#
loop_
_entity.id
_entity.type
_entity.pdbx_description
1 polymer ?
#
loop_
_entity_poly.entity_id
_entity_poly.type
_entity_poly.pdbx_seq_one_letter_code
_entity_poly.pdbx_strand_id
1 'polypeptide(L)'
;MVAKSFTRVGTALGALCAAFAFGAAPAHAGTTASYGPYLIANNVTGKCVDIPGLGAGPVNGPVNQYTCDGSANDNQRFWFDHQATTSNGTALYTIRNSKDGLCLDVPDYGNVPAGAKVSEYWCRPSGDNQLYWLSTRPDGHNWLVNYVSGLCLDVDGVRTGGNDARLTLYYCSDTDDHHWQLLA
;
A
#
# COMPACT_ATOMS: atom_id res chain seq x y z
N MET A 1 22.99 77.50 31.65
CA MET A 1 22.29 76.46 32.44
C MET A 1 23.29 75.33 32.66
N VAL A 2 23.57 75.03 33.92
CA VAL A 2 24.66 74.14 34.36
C VAL A 2 24.20 72.69 34.34
N ALA A 3 25.05 71.81 33.79
CA ALA A 3 24.87 70.37 33.72
C ALA A 3 24.90 69.70 35.10
N LYS A 4 24.14 68.60 35.26
CA LYS A 4 24.39 67.59 36.29
C LYS A 4 24.45 66.21 35.64
N SER A 5 25.66 65.69 35.55
CA SER A 5 25.95 64.29 35.21
C SER A 5 25.61 63.39 36.40
N PHE A 6 24.93 62.28 36.16
CA PHE A 6 24.84 61.17 37.10
C PHE A 6 25.38 59.91 36.45
N THR A 7 26.52 59.47 36.94
CA THR A 7 27.12 58.16 36.68
C THR A 7 26.28 57.09 37.34
N ARG A 8 25.81 56.09 36.58
CA ARG A 8 25.33 54.82 37.15
C ARG A 8 26.25 53.70 36.68
N VAL A 9 27.02 53.18 37.64
CA VAL A 9 27.70 51.90 37.57
C VAL A 9 26.62 50.83 37.73
N GLY A 10 26.40 50.02 36.69
CA GLY A 10 25.49 48.88 36.70
C GLY A 10 26.24 47.66 36.19
N THR A 11 26.55 46.76 37.11
CA THR A 11 27.25 45.50 36.92
C THR A 11 26.55 44.63 35.87
N ALA A 12 27.29 44.19 34.85
CA ALA A 12 26.83 43.19 33.88
C ALA A 12 26.72 41.83 34.57
N LEU A 13 25.50 41.34 34.80
CA LEU A 13 25.27 39.92 35.03
C LEU A 13 25.27 39.21 33.68
N GLY A 14 26.39 38.57 33.34
CA GLY A 14 26.46 37.63 32.23
C GLY A 14 25.60 36.41 32.55
N ALA A 15 24.42 36.32 31.92
CA ALA A 15 23.64 35.10 31.92
C ALA A 15 24.33 34.10 30.98
N LEU A 16 25.00 33.08 31.55
CA LEU A 16 25.37 31.89 30.79
C LEU A 16 24.07 31.19 30.37
N CYS A 17 23.63 31.40 29.13
CA CYS A 17 22.72 30.46 28.48
C CYS A 17 23.51 29.18 28.22
N ALA A 18 23.36 28.19 29.11
CA ALA A 18 23.75 26.83 28.80
C ALA A 18 22.88 26.34 27.63
N ALA A 19 23.41 26.37 26.41
CA ALA A 19 22.79 25.74 25.27
C ALA A 19 22.83 24.23 25.50
N PHE A 20 21.75 23.67 26.04
CA PHE A 20 21.54 22.23 25.99
C PHE A 20 21.31 21.86 24.53
N ALA A 21 22.37 21.36 23.89
CA ALA A 21 22.25 20.65 22.64
C ALA A 21 21.45 19.37 22.93
N PHE A 22 20.13 19.44 22.73
CA PHE A 22 19.34 18.24 22.56
C PHE A 22 19.84 17.56 21.28
N GLY A 23 20.74 16.57 21.45
CA GLY A 23 21.13 15.71 20.36
C GLY A 23 19.85 15.08 19.81
N ALA A 24 19.51 15.41 18.56
CA ALA A 24 18.44 14.72 17.86
C ALA A 24 18.79 13.23 17.83
N ALA A 25 17.96 12.41 18.46
CA ALA A 25 18.11 10.96 18.36
C ALA A 25 18.08 10.56 16.87
N PRO A 26 18.89 9.58 16.45
CA PRO A 26 18.82 9.08 15.09
C PRO A 26 17.42 8.51 14.86
N ALA A 27 16.74 8.99 13.81
CA ALA A 27 15.51 8.38 13.34
C ALA A 27 15.81 6.92 12.99
N HIS A 28 15.30 5.98 13.78
CA HIS A 28 15.34 4.58 13.42
C HIS A 28 14.39 4.44 12.23
N ALA A 29 14.94 4.24 11.04
CA ALA A 29 14.19 3.74 9.91
C ALA A 29 13.69 2.33 10.29
N GLY A 30 12.51 2.28 10.91
CA GLY A 30 11.85 1.03 11.24
C GLY A 30 11.68 0.24 9.96
N THR A 31 12.12 -1.01 9.95
CA THR A 31 11.84 -1.93 8.85
C THR A 31 10.33 -2.07 8.73
N THR A 32 9.77 -1.64 7.60
CA THR A 32 8.39 -1.94 7.20
C THR A 32 8.10 -3.42 7.41
N ALA A 33 7.11 -3.75 8.24
CA ALA A 33 6.69 -5.13 8.43
C ALA A 33 6.18 -5.68 7.09
N SER A 34 6.59 -6.89 6.72
CA SER A 34 6.15 -7.56 5.50
C SER A 34 5.52 -8.90 5.86
N TYR A 35 4.38 -9.20 5.22
CA TYR A 35 3.60 -10.40 5.48
C TYR A 35 3.47 -11.23 4.20
N GLY A 36 3.63 -12.56 4.30
CA GLY A 36 3.48 -13.49 3.17
C GLY A 36 4.76 -14.23 2.79
N PRO A 37 4.99 -14.52 1.49
CA PRO A 37 4.10 -14.13 0.40
C PRO A 37 2.84 -15.00 0.40
N TYR A 38 1.73 -14.46 -0.10
CA TYR A 38 0.46 -15.18 -0.19
C TYR A 38 0.07 -15.38 -1.65
N LEU A 39 -0.66 -16.46 -1.92
CA LEU A 39 -1.62 -16.46 -3.02
C LEU A 39 -2.83 -15.63 -2.59
N ILE A 40 -3.31 -14.74 -3.46
CA ILE A 40 -4.53 -13.97 -3.25
C ILE A 40 -5.64 -14.64 -4.07
N ALA A 41 -6.39 -15.53 -3.45
CA ALA A 41 -7.38 -16.38 -4.12
C ALA A 41 -8.77 -15.75 -4.10
N ASN A 42 -9.42 -15.70 -5.26
CA ASN A 42 -10.79 -15.27 -5.42
C ASN A 42 -11.75 -16.36 -4.95
N ASN A 43 -12.67 -16.03 -4.04
CA ASN A 43 -13.63 -16.99 -3.47
C ASN A 43 -14.67 -17.48 -4.48
N VAL A 44 -15.00 -16.68 -5.50
CA VAL A 44 -16.02 -17.04 -6.51
C VAL A 44 -15.43 -17.87 -7.64
N THR A 45 -14.26 -17.48 -8.17
CA THR A 45 -13.65 -18.15 -9.32
C THR A 45 -12.69 -19.28 -8.94
N GLY A 46 -12.21 -19.29 -7.68
CA GLY A 46 -11.19 -20.22 -7.20
C GLY A 46 -9.81 -20.00 -7.81
N LYS A 47 -9.57 -18.84 -8.43
CA LYS A 47 -8.33 -18.45 -9.11
C LYS A 47 -7.55 -17.44 -8.29
N CYS A 48 -6.26 -17.33 -8.55
CA CYS A 48 -5.36 -16.46 -7.81
C CYS A 48 -4.96 -15.27 -8.66
N VAL A 49 -4.70 -14.13 -8.00
CA VAL A 49 -4.03 -12.98 -8.63
C VAL A 49 -2.74 -13.48 -9.29
N ASP A 50 -2.52 -13.08 -10.54
CA ASP A 50 -1.52 -13.63 -11.44
C ASP A 50 -0.90 -12.56 -12.32
N ILE A 51 0.40 -12.68 -12.59
CA ILE A 51 1.09 -11.85 -13.57
C ILE A 51 1.28 -12.70 -14.83
N PRO A 52 0.88 -12.24 -16.04
CA PRO A 52 0.88 -13.13 -17.20
C PRO A 52 2.22 -13.81 -17.50
N GLY A 53 2.15 -15.14 -17.65
CA GLY A 53 3.32 -16.00 -17.75
C GLY A 53 3.71 -16.57 -16.39
N LEU A 54 4.96 -17.02 -16.25
CA LEU A 54 5.49 -17.62 -15.01
C LEU A 54 6.64 -16.81 -14.39
N GLY A 55 7.12 -15.81 -15.13
CA GLY A 55 8.32 -15.03 -14.83
C GLY A 55 8.00 -13.66 -14.24
N ALA A 56 9.02 -12.81 -14.18
CA ALA A 56 8.87 -11.39 -13.87
C ALA A 56 7.98 -10.70 -14.92
N GLY A 57 7.03 -9.89 -14.48
CA GLY A 57 6.24 -9.01 -15.33
C GLY A 57 7.00 -7.77 -15.78
N PRO A 58 6.53 -7.07 -16.85
CA PRO A 58 7.05 -5.76 -17.19
C PRO A 58 6.39 -4.66 -16.34
N VAL A 59 7.07 -3.52 -16.20
CA VAL A 59 6.45 -2.29 -15.68
C VAL A 59 5.25 -1.90 -16.55
N ASN A 60 4.15 -1.48 -15.91
CA ASN A 60 2.82 -1.28 -16.48
C ASN A 60 2.19 -2.57 -17.06
N GLY A 61 2.73 -3.73 -16.66
CA GLY A 61 2.25 -5.03 -17.05
C GLY A 61 0.87 -5.33 -16.50
N PRO A 62 0.10 -6.20 -17.17
CA PRO A 62 -1.19 -6.63 -16.68
C PRO A 62 -1.12 -7.46 -15.39
N VAL A 63 -2.14 -7.28 -14.54
CA VAL A 63 -2.48 -8.20 -13.44
C VAL A 63 -3.80 -8.89 -13.78
N ASN A 64 -3.78 -10.22 -13.72
CA ASN A 64 -4.87 -11.10 -14.09
C ASN A 64 -5.28 -11.97 -12.89
N GLN A 65 -6.21 -12.89 -13.14
CA GLN A 65 -6.30 -14.11 -12.37
C GLN A 65 -5.97 -15.35 -13.20
N TYR A 66 -5.43 -16.38 -12.57
CA TYR A 66 -5.18 -17.69 -13.19
C TYR A 66 -5.35 -18.83 -12.18
N THR A 67 -5.33 -20.08 -12.66
CA THR A 67 -5.32 -21.25 -11.78
C THR A 67 -4.18 -21.12 -10.76
N CYS A 68 -4.53 -21.22 -9.47
CA CYS A 68 -3.60 -21.05 -8.37
C CYS A 68 -2.42 -22.05 -8.43
N ASP A 69 -1.19 -21.54 -8.41
CA ASP A 69 0.07 -22.27 -8.26
C ASP A 69 0.99 -21.51 -7.27
N GLY A 70 1.12 -22.05 -6.06
CA GLY A 70 1.97 -21.48 -5.00
C GLY A 70 3.46 -21.84 -5.12
N SER A 71 3.86 -22.56 -6.18
CA SER A 71 5.26 -22.94 -6.39
C SER A 71 6.12 -21.71 -6.72
N ALA A 72 7.43 -21.85 -6.53
CA ALA A 72 8.37 -20.79 -6.92
C ALA A 72 8.55 -20.65 -8.44
N ASN A 73 8.04 -21.61 -9.21
CA ASN A 73 8.11 -21.55 -10.67
C ASN A 73 7.16 -20.50 -11.23
N ASP A 74 6.03 -20.26 -10.57
CA ASP A 74 5.05 -19.25 -10.95
C ASP A 74 5.33 -17.88 -10.32
N ASN A 75 4.49 -16.89 -10.60
CA ASN A 75 4.59 -15.50 -10.16
C ASN A 75 3.35 -15.03 -9.37
N GLN A 76 2.51 -15.93 -8.88
CA GLN A 76 1.24 -15.60 -8.20
C GLN A 76 1.37 -15.27 -6.70
N ARG A 77 2.59 -15.09 -6.21
CA ARG A 77 2.89 -14.92 -4.78
C ARG A 77 3.19 -13.46 -4.46
N PHE A 78 2.43 -12.87 -3.54
CA PHE A 78 2.47 -11.44 -3.22
C PHE A 78 2.74 -11.18 -1.74
N TRP A 79 3.64 -10.23 -1.47
CA TRP A 79 3.92 -9.68 -0.15
C TRP A 79 3.00 -8.52 0.16
N PHE A 80 2.53 -8.45 1.40
CA PHE A 80 1.85 -7.29 1.95
C PHE A 80 2.84 -6.50 2.79
N ASP A 81 3.40 -5.43 2.21
CA ASP A 81 4.37 -4.58 2.90
C ASP A 81 3.64 -3.43 3.59
N HIS A 82 3.72 -3.35 4.91
CA HIS A 82 3.03 -2.34 5.72
C HIS A 82 3.64 -0.95 5.56
N GLN A 83 2.84 0.00 5.08
CA GLN A 83 3.33 1.36 4.77
C GLN A 83 2.89 2.38 5.80
N ALA A 84 1.65 2.27 6.27
CA ALA A 84 1.09 3.21 7.23
C ALA A 84 -0.08 2.60 8.00
N THR A 85 -0.43 3.23 9.11
CA THR A 85 -1.71 2.99 9.78
C THR A 85 -2.45 4.32 9.85
N THR A 86 -3.68 4.35 9.35
CA THR A 86 -4.51 5.56 9.39
C THR A 86 -4.94 5.89 10.82
N SER A 87 -5.48 7.09 11.04
CA SER A 87 -5.92 7.55 12.36
C SER A 87 -7.02 6.68 12.99
N ASN A 88 -7.77 5.92 12.19
CA ASN A 88 -8.79 5.00 12.66
C ASN A 88 -8.26 3.57 12.91
N GLY A 89 -6.95 3.35 12.76
CA GLY A 89 -6.31 2.04 12.97
C GLY A 89 -6.25 1.14 11.73
N THR A 90 -6.75 1.57 10.56
CA THR A 90 -6.65 0.78 9.33
C THR A 90 -5.21 0.73 8.83
N ALA A 91 -4.64 -0.47 8.72
CA ALA A 91 -3.32 -0.70 8.14
C ALA A 91 -3.37 -0.63 6.61
N LEU A 92 -2.42 0.08 6.00
CA LEU A 92 -2.29 0.27 4.57
C LEU A 92 -1.04 -0.45 4.07
N TYR A 93 -1.18 -1.13 2.95
CA TYR A 93 -0.15 -1.99 2.36
C TYR A 93 0.08 -1.62 0.90
N THR A 94 1.34 -1.69 0.47
CA THR A 94 1.60 -2.04 -0.92
C THR A 94 1.55 -3.55 -1.06
N ILE A 95 1.04 -4.04 -2.20
CA ILE A 95 0.96 -5.47 -2.50
C ILE A 95 2.01 -5.77 -3.57
N ARG A 96 3.13 -6.36 -3.17
CA ARG A 96 4.32 -6.51 -4.00
C ARG A 96 4.47 -7.94 -4.50
N ASN A 97 4.57 -8.11 -5.80
CA ASN A 97 4.87 -9.39 -6.42
C ASN A 97 6.24 -9.92 -5.97
N SER A 98 6.31 -11.19 -5.59
CA SER A 98 7.55 -11.80 -5.08
C SER A 98 8.57 -12.15 -6.16
N LYS A 99 8.16 -12.18 -7.43
CA LYS A 99 9.00 -12.58 -8.58
C LYS A 99 9.77 -11.41 -9.18
N ASP A 100 9.13 -10.25 -9.32
CA ASP A 100 9.75 -9.05 -9.92
C ASP A 100 9.90 -7.87 -8.96
N GLY A 101 9.21 -7.88 -7.81
CA GLY A 101 9.27 -6.80 -6.84
C GLY A 101 8.44 -5.56 -7.22
N LEU A 102 7.58 -5.64 -8.23
CA LEU A 102 6.61 -4.60 -8.58
C LEU A 102 5.38 -4.68 -7.69
N CYS A 103 4.65 -3.58 -7.58
CA CYS A 103 3.45 -3.47 -6.77
C CYS A 103 2.19 -3.38 -7.63
N LEU A 104 1.08 -3.89 -7.10
CA LEU A 104 -0.24 -3.61 -7.66
C LEU A 104 -0.49 -2.11 -7.69
N ASP A 105 -0.90 -1.64 -8.86
CA ASP A 105 -1.00 -0.24 -9.24
C ASP A 105 -2.24 -0.02 -10.11
N VAL A 106 -2.78 1.19 -10.08
CA VAL A 106 -3.84 1.62 -11.00
C VAL A 106 -3.44 2.91 -11.69
N PRO A 107 -3.95 3.18 -12.91
CA PRO A 107 -3.45 4.29 -13.72
C PRO A 107 -3.41 5.64 -13.01
N ASP A 108 -2.47 6.47 -13.47
CA ASP A 108 -2.18 7.79 -12.92
C ASP A 108 -1.75 7.71 -11.44
N TYR A 109 -1.83 8.81 -10.68
CA TYR A 109 -1.34 8.87 -9.29
C TYR A 109 -2.44 9.04 -8.24
N GLY A 110 -3.70 9.14 -8.70
CA GLY A 110 -4.81 9.63 -7.90
C GLY A 110 -6.02 8.71 -7.98
N ASN A 111 -7.20 9.30 -7.74
CA ASN A 111 -8.46 8.58 -7.84
C ASN A 111 -8.70 8.07 -9.26
N VAL A 112 -9.28 6.87 -9.37
CA VAL A 112 -9.62 6.21 -10.65
C VAL A 112 -11.11 5.86 -10.70
N PRO A 113 -11.72 5.80 -11.89
CA PRO A 113 -13.11 5.37 -12.04
C PRO A 113 -13.26 3.85 -11.84
N ALA A 114 -14.49 3.40 -11.57
CA ALA A 114 -14.83 1.99 -11.60
C ALA A 114 -14.53 1.37 -12.97
N GLY A 115 -13.98 0.16 -12.98
CA GLY A 115 -13.46 -0.54 -14.16
C GLY A 115 -12.02 -0.17 -14.51
N ALA A 116 -11.33 0.64 -13.70
CA ALA A 116 -9.91 0.91 -13.88
C ALA A 116 -9.11 -0.38 -13.76
N LYS A 117 -8.28 -0.67 -14.77
CA LYS A 117 -7.49 -1.90 -14.83
C LYS A 117 -6.34 -1.84 -13.84
N VAL A 118 -6.09 -2.95 -13.15
CA VAL A 118 -4.92 -3.10 -12.29
C VAL A 118 -3.71 -3.49 -13.15
N SER A 119 -2.58 -2.89 -12.85
CA SER A 119 -1.27 -3.18 -13.46
C SER A 119 -0.20 -3.33 -12.40
N GLU A 120 1.01 -3.65 -12.83
CA GLU A 120 2.19 -3.61 -11.98
C GLU A 120 3.02 -2.35 -12.23
N TYR A 121 3.49 -1.71 -11.17
CA TYR A 121 4.42 -0.59 -11.27
C TYR A 121 5.44 -0.59 -10.13
N TRP A 122 6.44 0.28 -10.22
CA TRP A 122 7.40 0.45 -9.13
C TRP A 122 6.68 0.83 -7.84
N CYS A 123 6.97 0.12 -6.75
CA CYS A 123 6.38 0.40 -5.44
C CYS A 123 6.68 1.84 -4.98
N ARG A 124 5.63 2.65 -4.88
CA ARG A 124 5.64 4.07 -4.50
C ARG A 124 4.56 4.32 -3.44
N PRO A 125 4.81 3.94 -2.18
CA PRO A 125 3.80 4.07 -1.12
C PRO A 125 3.46 5.53 -0.75
N SER A 126 4.18 6.53 -1.29
CA SER A 126 3.84 7.94 -1.16
C SER A 126 3.78 8.62 -2.53
N GLY A 127 2.79 9.50 -2.70
CA GLY A 127 2.58 10.24 -3.96
C GLY A 127 1.99 9.41 -5.10
N ASP A 128 1.49 8.21 -4.80
CA ASP A 128 0.87 7.29 -5.75
C ASP A 128 -0.43 6.68 -5.17
N ASN A 129 -1.16 5.89 -5.98
CA ASN A 129 -2.43 5.26 -5.62
C ASN A 129 -2.33 3.76 -5.34
N GLN A 130 -1.16 3.26 -4.94
CA GLN A 130 -0.83 1.83 -4.77
C GLN A 130 -1.12 1.24 -3.37
N LEU A 131 -1.74 2.02 -2.48
CA LEU A 131 -2.05 1.54 -1.14
C LEU A 131 -3.39 0.82 -1.12
N TYR A 132 -3.42 -0.34 -0.48
CA TYR A 132 -4.62 -1.15 -0.28
C TYR A 132 -4.79 -1.47 1.21
N TRP A 133 -6.02 -1.73 1.61
CA TRP A 133 -6.33 -2.30 2.92
C TRP A 133 -7.25 -3.51 2.79
N LEU A 134 -7.12 -4.42 3.76
CA LEU A 134 -8.00 -5.57 3.90
C LEU A 134 -9.23 -5.17 4.72
N SER A 135 -10.43 -5.34 4.16
CA SER A 135 -11.69 -5.20 4.88
C SER A 135 -12.33 -6.58 5.01
N THR A 136 -12.18 -7.20 6.18
CA THR A 136 -12.75 -8.53 6.46
C THR A 136 -14.27 -8.48 6.41
N ARG A 137 -14.85 -9.46 5.73
CA ARG A 137 -16.28 -9.59 5.45
C ARG A 137 -16.91 -10.65 6.37
N PRO A 138 -18.25 -10.66 6.54
CA PRO A 138 -18.92 -11.60 7.45
C PRO A 138 -18.70 -13.09 7.14
N ASP A 139 -18.31 -13.42 5.91
CA ASP A 139 -18.01 -14.79 5.47
C ASP A 139 -16.56 -15.22 5.74
N GLY A 140 -15.75 -14.35 6.35
CA GLY A 140 -14.35 -14.62 6.69
C GLY A 140 -13.34 -14.31 5.58
N HIS A 141 -13.80 -13.91 4.39
CA HIS A 141 -12.94 -13.40 3.32
C HIS A 141 -12.69 -11.90 3.47
N ASN A 142 -11.90 -11.32 2.58
CA ASN A 142 -11.59 -9.89 2.60
C ASN A 142 -12.00 -9.25 1.28
N TRP A 143 -12.52 -8.03 1.37
CA TRP A 143 -12.32 -7.09 0.27
C TRP A 143 -10.89 -6.56 0.33
N LEU A 144 -10.30 -6.37 -0.84
CA LEU A 144 -9.04 -5.68 -1.02
C LEU A 144 -9.34 -4.30 -1.59
N VAL A 145 -9.28 -3.26 -0.75
CA VAL A 145 -9.81 -1.95 -1.12
C VAL A 145 -8.66 -0.99 -1.38
N ASN A 146 -8.70 -0.31 -2.53
CA ASN A 146 -7.73 0.71 -2.89
C ASN A 146 -7.94 1.98 -2.05
N TYR A 147 -6.90 2.43 -1.36
CA TYR A 147 -6.92 3.55 -0.40
C TYR A 147 -7.44 4.85 -0.97
N VAL A 148 -7.06 5.18 -2.21
CA VAL A 148 -7.37 6.48 -2.82
C VAL A 148 -8.79 6.50 -3.39
N SER A 149 -9.20 5.43 -4.07
CA SER A 149 -10.50 5.38 -4.75
C SER A 149 -11.64 4.83 -3.90
N GLY A 150 -11.33 4.03 -2.87
CA GLY A 150 -12.34 3.30 -2.10
C GLY A 150 -13.00 2.15 -2.88
N LEU A 151 -12.49 1.82 -4.06
CA LEU A 151 -12.95 0.71 -4.89
C LEU A 151 -12.25 -0.60 -4.51
N CYS A 152 -12.93 -1.71 -4.73
CA CYS A 152 -12.44 -3.05 -4.40
C CYS A 152 -11.79 -3.72 -5.61
N LEU A 153 -10.76 -4.53 -5.35
CA LEU A 153 -10.19 -5.44 -6.35
C LEU A 153 -11.27 -6.38 -6.87
N ASP A 154 -11.37 -6.43 -8.19
CA ASP A 154 -12.46 -7.01 -8.98
C ASP A 154 -11.91 -7.89 -10.09
N VAL A 155 -12.65 -8.94 -10.46
CA VAL A 155 -12.38 -9.70 -11.67
C VAL A 155 -13.28 -9.14 -12.78
N ASP A 156 -12.69 -8.60 -13.84
CA ASP A 156 -13.44 -7.88 -14.90
C ASP A 156 -14.64 -8.69 -15.40
N GLY A 157 -15.82 -8.09 -15.30
CA GLY A 157 -17.10 -8.74 -15.58
C GLY A 157 -17.95 -8.91 -14.32
N VAL A 158 -18.78 -9.95 -14.28
CA VAL A 158 -19.60 -10.28 -13.10
C VAL A 158 -19.55 -11.78 -12.87
N ARG A 159 -18.66 -12.24 -11.98
CA ARG A 159 -18.55 -13.65 -11.55
C ARG A 159 -18.21 -14.66 -12.65
N THR A 160 -17.78 -14.21 -13.82
CA THR A 160 -17.58 -15.07 -15.01
C THR A 160 -16.12 -15.20 -15.44
N GLY A 161 -15.18 -14.57 -14.73
CA GLY A 161 -13.77 -14.55 -15.12
C GLY A 161 -13.15 -15.96 -15.15
N GLY A 162 -12.55 -16.31 -16.29
CA GLY A 162 -11.73 -17.50 -16.45
C GLY A 162 -10.25 -17.24 -16.18
N ASN A 163 -9.39 -18.11 -16.71
CA ASN A 163 -7.96 -17.84 -16.78
C ASN A 163 -7.70 -16.57 -17.60
N ASP A 164 -6.71 -15.79 -17.18
CA ASP A 164 -6.28 -14.55 -17.80
C ASP A 164 -7.34 -13.42 -17.81
N ALA A 165 -8.42 -13.58 -17.04
CA ALA A 165 -9.35 -12.48 -16.81
C ALA A 165 -8.61 -11.33 -16.12
N ARG A 166 -8.79 -10.10 -16.62
CA ARG A 166 -8.13 -8.93 -16.03
C ARG A 166 -8.69 -8.61 -14.67
N LEU A 167 -7.84 -8.11 -13.80
CA LEU A 167 -8.30 -7.49 -12.57
C LEU A 167 -8.57 -6.00 -12.78
N THR A 168 -9.64 -5.51 -12.19
CA THR A 168 -9.99 -4.09 -12.16
C THR A 168 -10.22 -3.61 -10.74
N LEU A 169 -10.54 -2.33 -10.58
CA LEU A 169 -11.18 -1.82 -9.37
C LEU A 169 -12.64 -1.48 -9.66
N TYR A 170 -13.56 -1.99 -8.83
CA TYR A 170 -14.99 -1.74 -8.98
C TYR A 170 -15.67 -1.42 -7.65
N TYR A 171 -16.94 -1.04 -7.70
CA TYR A 171 -17.72 -0.80 -6.48
C TYR A 171 -17.82 -2.08 -5.65
N CYS A 172 -17.38 -1.98 -4.40
CA CYS A 172 -17.39 -3.10 -3.47
C CYS A 172 -18.79 -3.72 -3.32
N SER A 173 -18.87 -5.04 -3.40
CA SER A 173 -20.14 -5.79 -3.34
C SER A 173 -19.91 -7.16 -2.70
N ASP A 174 -20.73 -7.51 -1.70
CA ASP A 174 -20.70 -8.83 -1.06
C ASP A 174 -21.38 -9.93 -1.92
N THR A 175 -21.94 -9.54 -3.08
CA THR A 175 -22.68 -10.45 -3.98
C THR A 175 -21.93 -10.74 -5.28
N ASP A 176 -20.76 -10.14 -5.47
CA ASP A 176 -19.92 -10.31 -6.65
C ASP A 176 -18.69 -11.19 -6.35
N ASP A 177 -17.68 -11.18 -7.22
CA ASP A 177 -16.40 -11.83 -7.04
C ASP A 177 -15.36 -10.98 -6.27
N HIS A 178 -15.78 -10.01 -5.47
CA HIS A 178 -14.88 -9.14 -4.69
C HIS A 178 -14.30 -9.77 -3.39
N HIS A 179 -14.57 -11.04 -3.11
CA HIS A 179 -14.13 -11.71 -1.89
C HIS A 179 -12.82 -12.47 -2.14
N TRP A 180 -11.78 -12.09 -1.41
CA TRP A 180 -10.43 -12.62 -1.56
C TRP A 180 -9.94 -13.29 -0.28
N GLN A 181 -9.27 -14.43 -0.44
CA GLN A 181 -8.59 -15.18 0.60
C GLN A 181 -7.08 -15.07 0.44
N LEU A 182 -6.36 -14.90 1.54
CA LEU A 182 -4.90 -15.01 1.55
C LEU A 182 -4.51 -16.44 1.95
N LEU A 183 -3.84 -17.15 1.05
CA LEU A 183 -3.34 -18.51 1.27
C LEU A 183 -1.81 -18.46 1.38
N ALA A 184 -1.26 -19.06 2.42
CA ALA A 184 0.18 -19.13 2.68
C ALA A 184 0.85 -20.33 2.00
#